data_AF-S9QYQ7-F1
#
_entry.id   AF-S9QYQ7-F1
#
_cell.length_a   1.000
_cell.length_b   1.000
_cell.length_c   1.000
_cell.angle_alpha   90.00
_cell.angle_beta   90.00
_cell.angle_gamma   90.00
#
_symmetry.space_group_name_H-M   'P 1'
#
loop_
_entity.id
_entity.type
_entity.pdbx_description
1 polymer ?
#
loop_
_entity_poly.entity_id
_entity_poly.type
_entity_poly.pdbx_seq_one_letter_code
_entity_poly.pdbx_strand_id
1 'polypeptide(L)'
;MSHPSAAPGQLKIKHGKREGDLFFCHGPGTAKADVHLLLGALTERVCEPDFGARYRMELDGQMADSILAQLEARGYDPTTLEISIRKKEEVPDHGHS
;
A
#
# COMPACT_ATOMS: atom_id res chain seq x y z
N MET A 1 5.39 -24.43 1.72
CA MET A 1 5.63 -23.07 1.16
C MET A 1 6.27 -22.20 2.23
N SER A 2 7.32 -21.45 1.91
CA SER A 2 7.96 -20.52 2.83
C SER A 2 6.96 -19.44 3.28
N HIS A 3 7.03 -19.03 4.54
CA HIS A 3 6.26 -17.88 5.00
C HIS A 3 6.84 -16.62 4.33
N PRO A 4 6.00 -15.72 3.79
CA PRO A 4 6.52 -14.44 3.30
C PRO A 4 7.19 -13.73 4.48
N SER A 5 8.35 -13.14 4.24
CA SER A 5 9.12 -12.39 5.22
C SER A 5 9.57 -11.06 4.61
N ALA A 6 9.83 -10.09 5.46
CA ALA A 6 10.39 -8.80 5.09
C ALA A 6 11.82 -8.68 5.65
N ALA A 7 12.73 -8.15 4.84
CA ALA A 7 14.10 -7.85 5.24
C ALA A 7 14.14 -6.63 6.18
N PRO A 8 15.25 -6.40 6.93
CA PRO A 8 15.44 -5.16 7.68
C PRO A 8 15.18 -3.92 6.81
N GLY A 9 14.43 -2.96 7.35
CA GLY A 9 14.01 -1.74 6.64
C GLY A 9 12.91 -1.94 5.60
N GLN A 10 12.32 -3.13 5.48
CA GLN A 10 11.33 -3.44 4.43
C GLN A 10 9.91 -3.62 4.99
N LEU A 11 8.92 -3.14 4.24
CA LEU A 11 7.51 -3.48 4.36
C LEU A 11 7.12 -4.39 3.19
N LYS A 12 6.32 -5.43 3.44
CA LYS A 12 5.87 -6.35 2.40
C LYS A 12 4.38 -6.69 2.55
N ILE A 13 3.65 -6.62 1.44
CA ILE A 13 2.30 -7.16 1.29
C ILE A 13 2.28 -8.21 0.19
N LYS A 14 1.57 -9.31 0.45
CA LYS A 14 1.32 -10.36 -0.53
C LYS A 14 -0.11 -10.86 -0.42
N HIS A 15 -0.81 -10.95 -1.54
CA HIS A 15 -2.12 -11.59 -1.61
C HIS A 15 -1.96 -13.12 -1.79
N GLY A 16 -2.92 -13.93 -1.31
CA GLY A 16 -3.04 -15.34 -1.73
C GLY A 16 -2.22 -16.39 -0.99
N LYS A 17 -2.11 -16.32 0.36
CA LYS A 17 -1.63 -17.49 1.15
C LYS A 17 -2.77 -18.40 1.64
N ARG A 18 -3.98 -17.86 1.72
CA ARG A 18 -5.29 -18.53 1.85
C ARG A 18 -6.23 -17.83 0.86
N GLU A 19 -7.29 -18.50 0.39
CA GLU A 19 -8.28 -17.85 -0.48
C GLU A 19 -8.77 -16.55 0.17
N GLY A 20 -8.60 -15.43 -0.53
CA GLY A 20 -9.08 -14.11 -0.09
C GLY A 20 -8.25 -13.37 0.97
N ASP A 21 -7.19 -13.96 1.55
CA ASP A 21 -6.44 -13.30 2.62
C ASP A 21 -5.22 -12.50 2.12
N LEU A 22 -5.18 -11.21 2.49
CA LEU A 22 -3.99 -10.36 2.42
C LEU A 22 -3.01 -10.71 3.55
N PHE A 23 -1.74 -10.90 3.19
CA PHE A 23 -0.67 -11.17 4.13
C PHE A 23 0.27 -9.96 4.28
N PHE A 24 0.63 -9.65 5.52
CA PHE A 24 1.39 -8.47 5.91
C PHE A 24 2.67 -8.86 6.64
N CYS A 25 3.78 -8.22 6.29
CA CYS A 25 5.08 -8.40 6.94
C CYS A 25 5.85 -7.09 7.07
N HIS A 26 6.62 -6.99 8.14
CA HIS A 26 7.51 -5.87 8.39
C HIS A 26 8.84 -6.39 8.94
N GLY A 27 9.95 -5.82 8.50
CA GLY A 27 11.28 -6.18 8.97
C GLY A 27 11.77 -5.28 10.11
N PRO A 28 12.86 -5.65 10.80
CA PRO A 28 13.50 -4.79 11.81
C PRO A 28 13.76 -3.37 11.26
N GLY A 29 13.53 -2.33 12.07
CA GLY A 29 13.65 -0.93 11.63
C GLY A 29 12.39 -0.34 10.99
N THR A 30 11.32 -1.12 10.85
CA THR A 30 9.99 -0.66 10.44
C THR A 30 8.93 -0.95 11.52
N ALA A 31 7.79 -0.29 11.47
CA ALA A 31 6.70 -0.48 12.43
C ALA A 31 5.51 -1.20 11.80
N LYS A 32 4.77 -1.97 12.61
CA LYS A 32 3.49 -2.57 12.21
C LYS A 32 2.50 -1.51 11.68
N ALA A 33 2.50 -0.31 12.28
CA ALA A 33 1.67 0.81 11.85
C ALA A 33 1.96 1.24 10.39
N ASP A 34 3.22 1.16 9.96
CA ASP A 34 3.61 1.50 8.58
C ASP A 34 2.96 0.55 7.57
N VAL A 35 2.68 -0.69 7.96
CA VAL A 35 2.01 -1.68 7.10
C VAL A 35 0.52 -1.37 6.94
N HIS A 36 -0.13 -0.78 7.95
CA HIS A 36 -1.54 -0.40 7.83
C HIS A 36 -1.76 0.70 6.77
N LEU A 37 -0.76 1.55 6.51
CA LEU A 37 -0.82 2.54 5.42
C LEU A 37 -0.99 1.87 4.05
N LEU A 38 -0.24 0.78 3.83
CA LEU A 38 -0.32 0.01 2.59
C LEU A 38 -1.61 -0.80 2.50
N LEU A 39 -2.14 -1.27 3.63
CA LEU A 39 -3.45 -1.92 3.68
C LEU A 39 -4.55 -0.95 3.21
N GLY A 40 -4.62 0.23 3.83
CA GLY A 40 -5.60 1.27 3.45
C GLY A 40 -5.53 1.59 1.95
N ALA A 41 -4.32 1.81 1.43
CA ALA A 41 -4.12 2.10 0.01
C ALA A 41 -4.64 1.00 -0.94
N LEU A 42 -4.61 -0.28 -0.54
CA LEU A 42 -5.03 -1.40 -1.38
C LEU A 42 -6.51 -1.76 -1.26
N THR A 43 -7.10 -1.61 -0.06
CA THR A 43 -8.45 -2.11 0.23
C THR A 43 -9.49 -1.00 0.34
N GLU A 44 -9.09 0.23 0.68
CA GLU A 44 -10.05 1.31 0.85
C GLU A 44 -10.48 1.87 -0.51
N ARG A 45 -11.74 2.29 -0.57
CA ARG A 45 -12.25 3.11 -1.67
C ARG A 45 -11.70 4.52 -1.48
N VAL A 46 -11.17 5.10 -2.54
CA VAL A 46 -10.55 6.43 -2.49
C VAL A 46 -11.50 7.45 -3.09
N CYS A 47 -11.58 8.63 -2.48
CA CYS A 47 -12.27 9.77 -3.09
C CYS A 47 -11.44 10.24 -4.28
N GLU A 48 -11.95 10.07 -5.50
CA GLU A 48 -11.32 10.64 -6.67
C GLU A 48 -11.61 12.15 -6.70
N PRO A 49 -10.58 13.01 -6.57
CA PRO A 49 -10.78 14.44 -6.73
C PRO A 49 -11.18 14.73 -8.19
N ASP A 50 -12.31 15.43 -8.37
CA ASP A 50 -12.68 15.99 -9.67
C ASP A 50 -11.79 17.20 -9.98
N PHE A 51 -10.70 16.97 -10.70
CA PHE A 51 -9.78 18.03 -11.14
C PHE A 51 -10.36 18.92 -12.25
N GLY A 52 -11.55 18.61 -12.80
CA GLY A 52 -12.26 19.42 -13.79
C GLY A 52 -13.14 20.51 -13.18
N ALA A 53 -13.60 20.33 -11.95
CA ALA A 53 -14.39 21.31 -11.21
C ALA A 53 -13.50 22.28 -10.43
N ARG A 54 -13.38 23.53 -10.90
CA ARG A 54 -12.74 24.62 -10.14
C ARG A 54 -13.30 24.68 -8.71
N TYR A 55 -12.50 24.27 -7.73
CA TYR A 55 -12.65 24.59 -6.30
C TYR A 55 -14.07 24.46 -5.73
N ARG A 56 -14.88 23.49 -6.17
CA ARG A 56 -15.97 23.00 -5.32
C ARG A 56 -15.38 21.96 -4.38
N MET A 57 -15.12 22.40 -3.15
CA MET A 57 -14.99 21.49 -2.00
C MET A 57 -16.36 20.96 -1.54
N GLU A 58 -17.34 20.90 -2.44
CA GLU A 58 -18.53 20.08 -2.22
C GLU A 58 -18.07 18.66 -2.53
N LEU A 59 -18.20 17.77 -1.54
CA LEU A 59 -17.80 16.36 -1.56
C LEU A 59 -18.64 15.55 -2.56
N ASP A 60 -18.61 15.97 -3.82
CA ASP A 60 -19.26 15.29 -4.95
C ASP A 60 -18.29 14.24 -5.56
N GLY A 61 -17.22 13.91 -4.83
CA GLY A 61 -16.19 12.99 -5.26
C GLY A 61 -16.77 11.60 -5.47
N GLN A 62 -16.63 11.09 -6.69
CA GLN A 62 -16.98 9.70 -6.96
C GLN A 62 -16.05 8.80 -6.13
N MET A 63 -16.65 7.88 -5.39
CA MET A 63 -15.89 6.88 -4.65
C MET A 63 -15.34 5.86 -5.64
N ALA A 64 -14.05 5.97 -5.93
CA ALA A 64 -13.36 4.98 -6.75
C ALA A 64 -13.29 3.64 -6.02
N ASP A 65 -13.35 2.56 -6.80
CA ASP A 65 -13.15 1.22 -6.27
C ASP A 65 -11.71 1.06 -5.76
N SER A 66 -11.50 0.11 -4.85
CA SER A 66 -10.16 -0.19 -4.33
C SER A 66 -9.20 -0.62 -5.44
N ILE A 67 -7.89 -0.48 -5.22
CA ILE A 67 -6.89 -0.91 -6.20
C ILE A 67 -7.09 -2.38 -6.59
N LEU A 68 -7.43 -3.25 -5.63
CA LEU A 68 -7.69 -4.66 -5.89
C LEU A 68 -8.89 -4.85 -6.83
N ALA A 69 -10.02 -4.19 -6.57
CA ALA A 69 -11.21 -4.27 -7.42
C ALA A 69 -10.95 -3.70 -8.83
N GLN A 70 -10.17 -2.63 -8.94
CA GLN A 70 -9.75 -2.09 -10.24
C GLN A 70 -8.87 -3.05 -11.04
N LEU A 71 -7.99 -3.80 -10.37
CA LEU A 71 -7.16 -4.83 -11.00
C LEU A 71 -8.01 -6.00 -11.51
N GLU A 72 -8.94 -6.51 -10.69
CA GLU A 72 -9.87 -7.58 -11.08
C GLU A 72 -10.74 -7.16 -12.27
N ALA A 73 -11.32 -5.97 -12.23
CA ALA A 73 -12.17 -5.44 -13.31
C ALA A 73 -11.42 -5.31 -14.66
N ARG A 74 -10.08 -5.20 -14.61
CA ARG A 74 -9.20 -5.16 -15.78
C ARG A 74 -8.67 -6.53 -16.20
N GLY A 75 -9.08 -7.60 -15.51
CA GLY A 75 -8.68 -8.99 -15.80
C GLY A 75 -7.33 -9.40 -15.22
N TYR A 76 -6.76 -8.63 -14.29
CA TYR A 76 -5.57 -9.03 -13.55
C TYR A 76 -5.96 -9.91 -12.37
N ASP A 77 -5.07 -10.85 -12.00
CA ASP A 77 -5.21 -11.68 -10.80
C ASP A 77 -4.53 -10.98 -9.60
N PRO A 78 -5.29 -10.37 -8.66
CA PRO A 78 -4.71 -9.67 -7.51
C PRO A 78 -4.02 -10.62 -6.54
N THR A 79 -4.28 -11.95 -6.62
CA THR A 79 -3.58 -12.93 -5.79
C THR A 79 -2.08 -13.02 -6.08
N THR A 80 -1.66 -12.46 -7.22
CA THR A 80 -0.25 -12.33 -7.59
C THR A 80 0.40 -11.02 -7.14
N LEU A 81 -0.36 -10.09 -6.56
CA LEU A 81 0.15 -8.77 -6.16
C LEU A 81 1.19 -8.91 -5.04
N GLU A 82 2.37 -8.33 -5.29
CA GLU A 82 3.47 -8.23 -4.32
C GLU A 82 4.02 -6.79 -4.32
N ILE A 83 3.96 -6.13 -3.16
CA ILE A 83 4.51 -4.79 -2.97
C ILE A 83 5.60 -4.85 -1.91
N SER A 84 6.75 -4.25 -2.23
CA SER A 84 7.91 -4.14 -1.35
C SER A 84 8.39 -2.70 -1.31
N ILE A 85 8.43 -2.11 -0.11
CA ILE A 85 8.94 -0.74 0.11
C ILE A 85 10.11 -0.80 1.08
N ARG A 86 11.19 -0.07 0.77
CA ARG A 86 12.37 0.08 1.64
C ARG A 86 12.36 1.46 2.29
N LYS A 87 12.72 1.55 3.57
CA LYS A 87 13.01 2.83 4.21
C LYS A 87 14.18 3.52 3.51
N LYS A 88 14.15 4.85 3.48
CA LYS A 88 15.32 5.64 3.11
C LYS A 88 16.43 5.36 4.12
N GLU A 89 17.65 5.19 3.63
CA GLU A 89 18.84 5.18 4.48
C GLU A 89 18.97 6.59 5.10
N GLU A 90 19.14 6.67 6.42
CA GLU A 90 19.46 7.94 7.07
C GLU A 90 20.83 8.37 6.53
N VAL A 91 20.86 9.45 5.75
CA VAL A 91 22.12 10.11 5.42
C VAL A 91 22.66 10.64 6.76
N PRO A 92 23.86 10.24 7.21
CA PRO A 92 24.41 10.77 8.44
C PRO A 92 24.48 12.29 8.32
N ASP A 93 23.86 12.98 9.27
CA ASP A 93 23.95 14.43 9.40
C ASP A 93 25.41 14.76 9.66
N HIS A 94 26.13 15.20 8.63
CA HIS A 94 27.48 15.74 8.77
C HIS A 94 27.35 17.10 9.42
N GLY A 95 27.19 17.07 10.75
CA GLY A 95 27.04 18.24 11.59
C GLY A 95 28.07 19.30 11.20
N HIS A 96 27.57 20.47 10.79
CA HIS A 96 28.39 21.66 10.74
C HIS A 96 28.81 21.98 12.17
N SER A 97 30.10 21.74 12.43
CA SER A 97 30.81 22.14 13.66
C SER A 97 30.93 23.66 13.75
#